data_AF-A0A2D7Q359-F1
#
_entry.id   AF-A0A2D7Q359-F1
#
_cell.length_a   1.000
_cell.length_b   1.000
_cell.length_c   1.000
_cell.angle_alpha   90.00
_cell.angle_beta   90.00
_cell.angle_gamma   90.00
#
_symmetry.space_group_name_H-M   'P 1'
#
loop_
_entity.id
_entity.type
_entity.pdbx_description
1 polymer ?
#
loop_
_entity_poly.entity_id
_entity_poly.type
_entity_poly.pdbx_seq_one_letter_code
_entity_poly.pdbx_strand_id
1 'polypeptide(L)'
;MAKTYQYCVAENWGKGFIDHVESVKITFTSFPGNVWQVPAYNKHANLWIAKVGGTIKTKDQAQTIVTAQVDAAQTAWDNDNVDGESADDKIERLGSKPADITLTE
;
A
#
# COMPACT_ATOMS: atom_id res chain seq x y z
N MET A 1 15.29 0.14 18.00
CA MET A 1 15.89 -0.84 17.07
C MET A 1 16.30 -0.13 15.79
N ALA A 2 17.20 -0.69 14.98
CA ALA A 2 17.48 -0.12 13.68
C ALA A 2 16.28 -0.36 12.75
N LYS A 3 15.84 0.65 12.02
CA LYS A 3 14.77 0.58 11.02
C LYS A 3 15.06 -0.54 10.00
N THR A 4 14.17 -1.50 9.82
CA THR A 4 14.34 -2.60 8.85
C THR A 4 13.85 -2.17 7.46
N TYR A 5 12.77 -1.40 7.44
CA TYR A 5 12.08 -1.01 6.22
C TYR A 5 11.98 0.50 6.04
N GLN A 6 12.09 0.97 4.81
CA GLN A 6 11.78 2.34 4.43
C GLN A 6 10.52 2.42 3.58
N TYR A 7 9.83 3.54 3.70
CA TYR A 7 8.58 3.80 3.01
C TYR A 7 8.73 4.97 2.07
N CYS A 8 8.11 4.87 0.90
CA CYS A 8 7.94 5.98 -0.03
C CYS A 8 6.57 5.96 -0.68
N VAL A 9 6.14 7.11 -1.19
CA VAL A 9 4.98 7.22 -2.07
C VAL A 9 5.46 7.36 -3.51
N ALA A 10 5.00 6.49 -4.40
CA ALA A 10 5.33 6.52 -5.82
C ALA A 10 4.18 5.94 -6.65
N GLU A 11 3.67 6.71 -7.62
CA GLU A 11 2.59 6.27 -8.50
C GLU A 11 3.06 5.19 -9.47
N ASN A 12 2.32 4.06 -9.49
CA ASN A 12 2.65 2.94 -10.38
C ASN A 12 2.12 3.19 -11.79
N TRP A 13 3.03 3.42 -12.74
CA TRP A 13 2.74 3.61 -14.16
C TRP A 13 2.90 2.33 -15.01
N GLY A 14 2.99 1.16 -14.37
CA GLY A 14 3.01 -0.13 -15.04
C GLY A 14 4.41 -0.57 -15.48
N LYS A 15 4.54 -1.01 -16.74
CA LYS A 15 5.75 -1.69 -17.23
C LYS A 15 6.99 -0.81 -17.09
N GLY A 16 7.96 -1.25 -16.29
CA GLY A 16 9.23 -0.53 -16.04
C GLY A 16 9.28 0.16 -14.68
N PHE A 17 8.13 0.27 -13.99
CA PHE A 17 8.07 0.78 -12.62
C PHE A 17 8.95 -0.06 -11.69
N ILE A 18 8.78 -1.38 -11.75
CA ILE A 18 9.71 -2.37 -11.18
C ILE A 18 10.20 -3.23 -12.35
N ASP A 19 11.53 -3.30 -12.52
CA ASP A 19 12.15 -4.18 -13.50
C ASP A 19 12.54 -5.55 -12.91
N HIS A 20 12.96 -6.46 -13.78
CA HIS A 20 13.34 -7.81 -13.38
C HIS A 20 14.51 -7.83 -12.38
N VAL A 21 15.53 -7.01 -12.59
CA VAL A 21 16.72 -6.96 -11.73
C VAL A 21 16.38 -6.39 -10.36
N GLU A 22 15.54 -5.36 -10.31
CA GLU A 22 15.01 -4.76 -9.09
C GLU A 22 14.16 -5.77 -8.31
N SER A 23 13.24 -6.49 -8.98
CA SER A 23 12.40 -7.50 -8.34
C SER A 23 13.18 -8.64 -7.68
N VAL A 24 14.36 -8.98 -8.23
CA VAL A 24 15.24 -10.01 -7.67
C VAL A 24 16.07 -9.48 -6.49
N LYS A 25 16.39 -8.17 -6.48
CA LYS A 25 17.31 -7.56 -5.51
C LYS A 25 16.62 -6.81 -4.37
N ILE A 26 15.33 -6.54 -4.50
CA ILE A 26 14.55 -5.74 -3.57
C ILE A 26 13.27 -6.51 -3.25
N THR A 27 13.03 -6.72 -1.96
CA THR A 27 11.72 -7.17 -1.48
C THR A 27 10.77 -5.98 -1.46
N PHE A 28 9.80 -5.96 -2.36
CA PHE A 28 8.77 -4.94 -2.40
C PHE A 28 7.52 -5.38 -1.63
N THR A 29 6.86 -4.43 -0.97
CA THR A 29 5.48 -4.59 -0.54
C THR A 29 4.72 -3.31 -0.84
N SER A 30 3.59 -3.44 -1.53
CA SER A 30 2.71 -2.31 -1.86
C SER A 30 1.56 -2.23 -0.87
N PHE A 31 1.16 -1.01 -0.54
CA PHE A 31 0.04 -0.69 0.31
C PHE A 31 -0.87 0.34 -0.39
N PRO A 32 -2.13 0.49 0.05
CA PRO A 32 -3.03 1.53 -0.44
C PRO A 32 -2.40 2.94 -0.45
N GLY A 33 -2.81 3.78 -1.39
CA GLY A 33 -2.30 5.15 -1.51
C GLY A 33 -0.90 5.23 -2.11
N ASN A 34 -0.53 4.27 -2.97
CA ASN A 34 0.78 4.22 -3.62
C ASN A 34 1.95 4.19 -2.63
N VAL A 35 1.72 3.62 -1.44
CA VAL A 35 2.75 3.46 -0.41
C VAL A 35 3.52 2.18 -0.69
N TRP A 36 4.84 2.30 -0.75
CA TRP A 36 5.75 1.18 -1.00
C TRP A 36 6.70 1.02 0.16
N GLN A 37 6.82 -0.21 0.65
CA GLN A 37 7.84 -0.63 1.60
C GLN A 37 8.95 -1.35 0.86
N VAL A 38 10.19 -0.95 1.16
CA VAL A 38 11.41 -1.58 0.65
C VAL A 38 12.45 -1.66 1.78
N PRO A 39 13.50 -2.50 1.69
CA PRO A 39 14.50 -2.60 2.75
C PRO A 39 15.24 -1.27 2.94
N ALA A 40 15.45 -0.85 4.19
CA ALA A 40 16.03 0.46 4.52
C ALA A 40 17.51 0.58 4.13
N TYR A 41 18.28 -0.51 4.25
CA TYR A 41 19.72 -0.54 3.98
C TYR A 41 20.06 -1.30 2.70
N ASN A 42 19.32 -1.03 1.62
CA ASN A 42 19.55 -1.64 0.32
C ASN A 42 19.81 -0.57 -0.75
N LYS A 43 20.99 -0.60 -1.38
CA LYS A 43 21.38 0.36 -2.42
C LYS A 43 20.45 0.32 -3.64
N HIS A 44 19.97 -0.86 -4.02
CA HIS A 44 19.04 -1.01 -5.15
C HIS A 44 17.69 -0.38 -4.83
N ALA A 45 17.22 -0.51 -3.58
CA ALA A 45 15.99 0.16 -3.13
C ALA A 45 16.14 1.69 -3.24
N ASN A 46 17.25 2.27 -2.78
CA ASN A 46 17.47 3.72 -2.86
C ASN A 46 17.54 4.22 -4.32
N LEU A 47 18.18 3.46 -5.21
CA LEU A 47 18.22 3.77 -6.64
C LEU A 47 16.84 3.68 -7.30
N TRP A 48 16.05 2.67 -6.92
CA TRP A 48 14.68 2.51 -7.42
C TRP A 48 13.79 3.68 -6.98
N ILE A 49 13.84 4.08 -5.69
CA ILE A 49 13.08 5.23 -5.18
C ILE A 49 13.41 6.49 -5.99
N ALA A 50 14.70 6.75 -6.24
CA ALA A 50 15.13 7.88 -7.07
C ALA A 50 14.62 7.76 -8.51
N LYS A 51 14.71 6.56 -9.13
CA LYS A 51 14.24 6.29 -10.49
C LYS A 51 12.74 6.60 -10.66
N VAL A 52 11.91 6.18 -9.70
CA VAL A 52 10.45 6.35 -9.78
C VAL A 52 9.98 7.71 -9.24
N GLY A 53 10.89 8.61 -8.86
CA GLY A 53 10.53 9.90 -8.26
C GLY A 53 9.82 9.74 -6.91
N GLY A 54 10.10 8.66 -6.19
CA GLY A 54 9.42 8.32 -4.95
C GLY A 54 9.71 9.33 -3.83
N THR A 55 8.66 9.74 -3.12
CA THR A 55 8.79 10.64 -1.97
C THR A 55 8.92 9.83 -0.68
N ILE A 56 10.08 9.90 -0.03
CA ILE A 56 10.33 9.21 1.26
C ILE A 56 9.35 9.67 2.33
N LYS A 57 8.86 8.72 3.13
CA LYS A 57 7.99 8.93 4.29
C LYS A 57 8.57 8.26 5.53
N THR A 58 8.22 8.78 6.71
CA THR A 58 8.34 8.02 7.96
C THR A 58 7.29 6.91 8.00
N LYS A 59 7.45 5.92 8.89
CA LYS A 59 6.44 4.87 9.12
C LYS A 59 5.09 5.50 9.44
N ASP A 60 5.06 6.47 10.35
CA ASP A 60 3.80 7.09 10.79
C ASP A 60 3.13 7.90 9.67
N GLN A 61 3.92 8.62 8.85
CA GLN A 61 3.37 9.32 7.68
C GLN A 61 2.80 8.34 6.64
N ALA A 62 3.50 7.23 6.39
CA ALA A 62 3.00 6.18 5.51
C ALA A 62 1.74 5.51 6.08
N GLN A 63 1.71 5.26 7.39
CA GLN A 63 0.57 4.69 8.11
C GLN A 63 -0.65 5.59 7.99
N THR A 64 -0.51 6.92 8.16
CA THR A 64 -1.61 7.86 7.98
C THR A 64 -2.20 7.79 6.57
N ILE A 65 -1.36 7.65 5.53
CA ILE A 65 -1.85 7.52 4.15
C ILE A 65 -2.61 6.21 3.98
N VAL A 66 -2.05 5.08 4.44
CA VAL A 66 -2.68 3.76 4.31
C VAL A 66 -4.02 3.73 5.05
N THR A 67 -4.06 4.20 6.31
CA THR A 67 -5.28 4.28 7.10
C THR A 67 -6.34 5.12 6.40
N ALA A 68 -6.00 6.31 5.90
CA ALA A 68 -6.97 7.15 5.19
C ALA A 68 -7.59 6.48 3.95
N GLN A 69 -6.82 5.65 3.24
CA GLN A 69 -7.33 4.90 2.08
C GLN A 69 -8.22 3.72 2.50
N VAL A 70 -7.87 3.01 3.58
CA VAL A 70 -8.69 1.93 4.14
C VAL A 70 -10.01 2.49 4.68
N ASP A 71 -9.97 3.58 5.44
CA ASP A 71 -11.17 4.25 5.98
C ASP A 71 -12.12 4.69 4.87
N ALA A 72 -11.58 5.24 3.77
CA ALA A 72 -12.36 5.62 2.60
C ALA A 72 -13.01 4.41 1.93
N ALA A 73 -12.29 3.29 1.79
CA ALA A 73 -12.83 2.06 1.23
C ALA A 73 -13.87 1.40 2.14
N GLN A 74 -13.65 1.39 3.46
CA GLN A 74 -14.62 0.91 4.45
C GLN A 74 -15.91 1.75 4.41
N THR A 75 -15.78 3.08 4.33
CA THR A 75 -16.92 4.00 4.22
C THR A 75 -17.70 3.76 2.92
N ALA A 76 -17.01 3.55 1.80
CA ALA A 76 -17.65 3.22 0.52
C ALA A 76 -18.42 1.91 0.62
N TRP A 77 -17.82 0.87 1.22
CA TRP A 77 -18.49 -0.42 1.46
C TRP A 77 -19.71 -0.25 2.36
N ASP A 78 -19.60 0.48 3.47
CA ASP A 78 -20.72 0.70 4.41
C ASP A 78 -21.91 1.42 3.74
N ASN A 79 -21.63 2.33 2.81
CA ASN A 79 -22.65 3.13 2.12
C ASN A 79 -23.29 2.41 0.92
N ASP A 80 -22.69 1.35 0.38
CA ASP A 80 -23.20 0.60 -0.77
C ASP A 80 -24.20 -0.48 -0.32
N ASN A 81 -25.41 -0.04 0.05
CA ASN A 81 -26.51 -0.91 0.49
C ASN A 81 -27.60 -1.03 -0.57
N VAL A 82 -28.12 -2.25 -0.76
CA VAL A 82 -29.29 -2.52 -1.60
C VAL A 82 -30.49 -2.91 -0.70
N ASP A 83 -31.68 -2.40 -1.03
CA ASP A 83 -32.87 -2.69 -0.22
C ASP A 83 -33.22 -4.20 -0.23
N GLY A 84 -33.50 -4.75 0.95
CA GLY A 84 -33.76 -6.18 1.14
C GLY A 84 -32.52 -7.10 1.06
N GLU A 85 -31.33 -6.57 0.85
CA GLU A 85 -30.07 -7.33 0.81
C GLU A 85 -29.63 -7.74 2.23
N SER A 86 -29.25 -9.00 2.43
CA SER A 86 -28.63 -9.44 3.69
C SER A 86 -27.14 -9.08 3.75
N ALA A 87 -26.54 -9.19 4.93
CA ALA A 87 -25.09 -8.97 5.07
C ALA A 87 -24.26 -9.98 4.25
N ASP A 88 -24.73 -11.23 4.14
CA ASP A 88 -24.06 -12.28 3.38
C ASP A 88 -24.16 -12.00 1.87
N ASP A 89 -25.33 -11.58 1.37
CA ASP A 89 -25.53 -11.20 -0.03
C ASP A 89 -24.64 -10.00 -0.40
N LYS A 90 -24.54 -9.01 0.50
CA LYS A 90 -23.66 -7.85 0.30
C LYS A 90 -22.19 -8.27 0.22
N ILE A 91 -21.76 -9.21 1.06
CA ILE A 91 -20.38 -9.76 1.02
C ILE A 91 -20.16 -10.55 -0.28
N GLU A 92 -21.17 -11.28 -0.78
CA GLU A 92 -21.05 -11.98 -2.07
C GLU A 92 -20.90 -10.98 -3.23
N ARG A 93 -21.63 -9.85 -3.19
CA ARG A 93 -21.59 -8.80 -4.22
C ARG A 93 -20.33 -7.94 -4.19
N LEU A 94 -19.94 -7.46 -3.01
CA LEU A 94 -18.86 -6.48 -2.83
C LEU A 94 -17.55 -7.09 -2.34
N GLY A 95 -17.58 -8.32 -1.83
CA GLY A 95 -16.52 -8.89 -1.02
C GLY A 95 -16.62 -8.46 0.45
N SER A 96 -15.77 -9.06 1.28
CA SER A 96 -15.65 -8.72 2.70
C SER A 96 -15.18 -7.28 2.89
N LYS A 97 -15.66 -6.64 3.97
CA LYS A 97 -15.23 -5.30 4.35
C LYS A 97 -13.70 -5.25 4.50
N PRO A 98 -13.02 -4.23 3.92
CA PRO A 98 -11.58 -4.09 4.04
C PRO A 98 -11.12 -4.04 5.50
N ALA A 99 -10.09 -4.81 5.84
CA ALA A 99 -9.47 -4.81 7.16
C ALA A 99 -8.42 -3.70 7.30
N ASP A 100 -8.17 -3.28 8.54
CA ASP A 100 -7.12 -2.31 8.86
C ASP A 100 -5.73 -2.87 8.56
N ILE A 101 -4.83 -1.99 8.14
CA ILE A 101 -3.44 -2.34 7.81
C ILE A 101 -2.51 -1.61 8.77
N THR A 102 -1.66 -2.35 9.47
CA THR A 102 -0.59 -1.80 10.33
C THR A 102 0.78 -2.03 9.71
N LEU A 103 1.55 -0.95 9.54
CA LEU A 103 2.89 -0.98 8.96
C LEU A 103 3.95 -1.36 10.02
N THR A 104 4.95 -2.14 9.61
CA THR A 104 6.05 -2.64 10.45
C THR A 104 7.24 -1.68 10.54
N GLU A 105 8.17 -1.93 11.48
CA GLU A 105 9.45 -1.19 11.59
C GLU A 105 10.60 -1.78 10.77
#